data_AF-A0A3M2DND6-F1
#
_entry.id   AF-A0A3M2DND6-F1
#
_cell.length_a   1.000
_cell.length_b   1.000
_cell.length_c   1.000
_cell.angle_alpha   90.00
_cell.angle_beta   90.00
_cell.angle_gamma   90.00
#
_symmetry.space_group_name_H-M   'P 1'
#
loop_
_entity.id
_entity.type
_entity.pdbx_description
1 polymer ?
#
loop_
_entity_poly.entity_id
_entity_poly.type
_entity_poly.pdbx_seq_one_letter_code
_entity_poly.pdbx_strand_id
1 'polypeptide(L)'
;MGPIVEEAKKLYVDKGVAFVTFDFTTDETTEAAKKAAAAYGVLDLFEKNAPRTGFCLLVDPRKHEVVGTLTARNSIDDWKATIDKVLGG
;
A
#
# COMPACT_ATOMS: atom_id res chain seq x y z
N MET A 1 12.85 -0.66 -0.37
CA MET A 1 11.60 -1.46 -0.42
C MET A 1 11.27 -1.99 -1.82
N GLY A 2 11.83 -1.43 -2.91
CA GLY A 2 11.50 -1.80 -4.29
C GLY A 2 11.45 -3.29 -4.62
N PRO A 3 12.50 -4.10 -4.36
CA PRO A 3 12.51 -5.51 -4.75
C PRO A 3 11.37 -6.34 -4.14
N ILE A 4 11.09 -6.17 -2.85
CA ILE A 4 10.05 -6.90 -2.12
C ILE A 4 8.66 -6.51 -2.62
N VAL A 5 8.44 -5.22 -2.89
CA VAL A 5 7.16 -4.73 -3.45
C VAL A 5 6.92 -5.30 -4.85
N GLU A 6 7.94 -5.32 -5.71
CA GLU A 6 7.81 -5.87 -7.07
C GLU A 6 7.58 -7.38 -7.07
N GLU A 7 8.18 -8.10 -6.13
CA GLU A 7 7.91 -9.53 -5.93
C GLU A 7 6.47 -9.76 -5.44
N ALA A 8 6.02 -8.99 -4.44
CA ALA A 8 4.64 -9.05 -3.94
C ALA A 8 3.62 -8.75 -5.06
N LYS A 9 3.85 -7.71 -5.87
CA LYS A 9 2.98 -7.39 -7.02
C LYS A 9 2.79 -8.58 -7.95
N LYS A 10 3.87 -9.31 -8.28
CA LYS A 10 3.79 -10.50 -9.13
C LYS A 10 2.99 -11.63 -8.50
N LEU A 11 3.12 -11.85 -7.19
CA LEU A 11 2.43 -12.91 -6.47
C LEU A 11 0.92 -12.67 -6.30
N TYR A 12 0.49 -11.40 -6.35
CA TYR A 12 -0.86 -10.98 -6.02
C TYR A 12 -1.63 -10.29 -7.15
N VAL A 13 -1.05 -10.18 -8.36
CA VAL A 13 -1.67 -9.52 -9.52
C VAL A 13 -3.08 -10.03 -9.83
N ASP A 14 -3.30 -11.34 -9.71
CA ASP A 14 -4.60 -11.99 -9.99
C ASP A 14 -5.40 -12.33 -8.73
N LYS A 15 -4.96 -11.86 -7.56
CA LYS A 15 -5.56 -12.19 -6.25
C LYS A 15 -6.42 -11.06 -5.66
N GLY A 16 -6.79 -10.08 -6.47
CA GLY A 16 -7.64 -8.97 -6.03
C GLY A 16 -6.94 -7.97 -5.09
N VAL A 17 -5.60 -7.90 -5.11
CA VAL A 17 -4.82 -6.91 -4.36
C VAL A 17 -4.29 -5.85 -5.30
N ALA A 18 -4.67 -4.59 -5.07
CA ALA A 18 -4.11 -3.46 -5.80
C ALA A 18 -2.92 -2.87 -5.03
N PHE A 19 -1.81 -2.65 -5.74
CA PHE A 19 -0.64 -1.96 -5.20
C PHE A 19 -0.60 -0.53 -5.73
N VAL A 20 -0.70 0.45 -4.83
CA VAL A 20 -0.63 1.88 -5.18
C VAL A 20 0.62 2.46 -4.55
N THR A 21 1.49 3.04 -5.38
CA THR A 21 2.70 3.74 -4.93
C THR A 21 2.48 5.24 -5.07
N PHE A 22 2.69 5.98 -3.98
CA PHE A 22 2.64 7.43 -3.97
C PHE A 22 4.06 8.01 -4.05
N ASP A 23 4.25 8.96 -4.95
CA ASP A 23 5.48 9.71 -5.11
C ASP A 23 5.33 11.10 -4.48
N PHE A 24 6.25 11.45 -3.58
CA PHE A 24 6.28 12.71 -2.85
C PHE A 24 7.53 13.54 -3.19
N THR A 25 8.19 13.25 -4.31
CA THR A 25 9.46 13.90 -4.70
C THR A 25 9.29 15.37 -5.03
N THR A 26 8.17 15.77 -5.62
CA THR A 26 7.86 17.17 -5.98
C THR A 26 6.43 17.54 -5.58
N ASP A 27 6.12 18.83 -5.56
CA ASP A 27 4.75 19.30 -5.33
C ASP A 27 3.78 18.74 -6.39
N GLU A 28 4.23 18.66 -7.65
CA GLU A 28 3.45 18.09 -8.74
C GLU A 28 3.14 16.60 -8.53
N THR A 29 4.15 15.79 -8.16
CA THR A 29 3.92 14.36 -7.90
C THR A 29 3.12 14.12 -6.64
N THR A 30 3.26 14.99 -5.64
CA THR A 30 2.45 14.97 -4.41
C THR A 30 0.98 15.24 -4.71
N GLU A 31 0.66 16.25 -5.51
CA GLU A 31 -0.71 16.55 -5.93
C GLU A 31 -1.30 15.43 -6.80
N ALA A 32 -0.50 14.82 -7.68
CA ALA A 32 -0.90 13.64 -8.42
C ALA A 32 -1.20 12.45 -7.50
N ALA A 33 -0.37 12.22 -6.48
CA ALA A 33 -0.56 11.18 -5.49
C ALA A 33 -1.83 11.41 -4.65
N LYS A 34 -2.12 12.66 -4.28
CA LYS A 34 -3.37 13.04 -3.60
C LYS A 34 -4.60 12.72 -4.44
N LYS A 35 -4.57 13.07 -5.73
CA LYS A 35 -5.67 12.73 -6.68
C LYS A 35 -5.84 11.23 -6.83
N ALA A 36 -4.74 10.47 -6.93
CA ALA A 36 -4.79 9.02 -6.99
C ALA A 36 -5.40 8.42 -5.71
N ALA A 37 -4.98 8.89 -4.53
CA ALA A 37 -5.55 8.44 -3.25
C ALA A 37 -7.07 8.67 -3.18
N ALA A 38 -7.56 9.82 -3.67
CA ALA A 38 -8.99 10.08 -3.76
C ALA A 38 -9.73 9.11 -4.70
N ALA A 39 -9.14 8.80 -5.86
CA ALA A 39 -9.72 7.84 -6.82
C ALA A 39 -9.79 6.40 -6.26
N TYR A 40 -8.85 6.03 -5.40
CA TYR A 40 -8.84 4.74 -4.68
C TYR A 40 -9.64 4.75 -3.38
N GLY A 41 -10.26 5.88 -2.99
CA GLY A 41 -11.04 5.98 -1.76
C GLY A 41 -10.21 6.04 -0.47
N VAL A 42 -8.89 6.21 -0.56
CA VAL A 42 -7.95 6.18 0.58
C VAL A 42 -7.38 7.56 0.94
N LEU A 43 -8.10 8.63 0.58
CA LEU A 43 -7.63 10.01 0.79
C LEU A 43 -7.39 10.33 2.27
N ASP A 44 -8.23 9.86 3.18
CA ASP A 44 -8.06 10.11 4.62
C ASP A 44 -6.81 9.40 5.16
N LEU A 45 -6.53 8.18 4.68
CA LEU A 45 -5.31 7.44 5.01
C LEU A 45 -4.08 8.11 4.42
N PHE A 46 -4.19 8.66 3.22
CA PHE A 46 -3.15 9.46 2.59
C PHE A 46 -2.83 10.70 3.43
N GLU A 47 -3.82 11.52 3.78
CA GLU A 47 -3.61 12.77 4.52
C GLU A 47 -3.06 12.53 5.94
N LYS A 48 -3.42 11.42 6.59
CA LYS A 48 -2.86 11.03 7.90
C LYS A 48 -1.40 10.61 7.85
N ASN A 49 -0.92 10.12 6.72
CA ASN A 49 0.39 9.47 6.61
C ASN A 49 1.38 10.21 5.71
N ALA A 50 0.92 11.03 4.77
CA ALA A 50 1.78 11.83 3.91
C ALA A 50 2.57 12.88 4.73
N PRO A 51 3.81 13.21 4.32
CA PRO A 51 4.59 12.64 3.23
C PRO A 51 5.52 11.49 3.70
N ARG A 52 5.14 10.71 4.71
CA ARG A 52 6.02 9.66 5.27
C ARG A 52 6.22 8.53 4.25
N THR A 53 7.46 8.07 4.12
CA THR A 53 7.86 7.00 3.19
C THR A 53 8.51 5.82 3.91
N GLY A 54 8.80 4.74 3.18
CA GLY A 54 9.53 3.58 3.70
C GLY A 54 8.66 2.46 4.29
N PHE A 55 7.35 2.55 4.11
CA PHE A 55 6.38 1.54 4.53
C PHE A 55 5.25 1.43 3.50
N CYS A 56 4.53 0.30 3.55
CA CYS A 56 3.29 0.06 2.83
C CYS A 56 2.17 -0.17 3.86
N LEU A 57 1.02 0.42 3.62
CA LEU A 57 -0.18 0.16 4.41
C LEU A 57 -1.03 -0.88 3.67
N LEU A 58 -1.41 -1.93 4.37
CA LEU A 58 -2.42 -2.86 3.88
C LEU A 58 -3.78 -2.34 4.34
N VAL A 59 -4.65 -2.04 3.39
CA VAL A 59 -5.94 -1.40 3.63
C VAL A 59 -7.05 -2.38 3.24
N ASP A 60 -8.01 -2.57 4.15
CA ASP A 60 -9.28 -3.24 3.82
C ASP A 60 -10.23 -2.18 3.22
N PRO A 61 -10.53 -2.23 1.90
CA PRO A 61 -11.38 -1.24 1.25
C PRO A 61 -12.84 -1.33 1.69
N ARG A 62 -13.29 -2.43 2.31
CA ARG A 62 -14.66 -2.57 2.80
C ARG A 62 -14.86 -1.80 4.11
N LYS A 63 -13.81 -1.70 4.92
CA LYS A 63 -13.83 -1.05 6.24
C LYS A 63 -13.15 0.32 6.24
N HIS A 64 -12.40 0.66 5.19
CA HIS A 64 -11.51 1.83 5.17
C HIS A 64 -10.51 1.81 6.35
N GLU A 65 -10.02 0.62 6.71
CA GLU A 65 -9.12 0.44 7.85
C GLU A 65 -7.75 -0.07 7.39
N VAL A 66 -6.71 0.44 8.05
CA VAL A 66 -5.36 -0.13 7.94
C VAL A 66 -5.33 -1.41 8.77
N VAL A 67 -5.24 -2.55 8.09
CA VAL A 67 -5.19 -3.89 8.71
C VAL A 67 -3.76 -4.41 8.88
N GLY A 68 -2.77 -3.70 8.32
CA GLY A 68 -1.36 -4.03 8.49
C GLY A 68 -0.43 -2.92 8.00
N THR A 69 0.80 -2.93 8.50
CA THR A 69 1.89 -2.08 8.00
C THR A 69 3.10 -2.96 7.70
N LEU A 70 3.59 -2.87 6.47
CA LEU A 70 4.72 -3.64 5.96
C LEU A 70 5.89 -2.70 5.69
N THR A 71 7.10 -3.11 6.04
CA THR A 71 8.30 -2.29 5.88
C THR A 71 9.40 -3.08 5.18
N ALA A 72 10.49 -2.41 4.81
CA ALA A 72 11.67 -3.07 4.27
C ALA A 72 12.38 -4.03 5.26
N ARG A 73 12.03 -4.02 6.55
CA ARG A 73 12.55 -4.97 7.54
C ARG A 73 11.82 -6.32 7.50
N ASN A 74 10.63 -6.35 6.92
CA ASN A 74 9.85 -7.57 6.76
C ASN A 74 10.36 -8.34 5.54
N SER A 75 10.49 -9.65 5.68
CA SER A 75 10.80 -10.55 4.57
C SER A 75 9.60 -10.69 3.63
N ILE A 76 9.81 -11.24 2.42
CA ILE A 76 8.69 -11.52 1.51
C ILE A 76 7.68 -12.50 2.11
N ASP A 77 8.13 -13.43 2.96
CA ASP A 77 7.24 -14.37 3.64
C ASP A 77 6.38 -13.68 4.71
N ASP A 78 6.92 -12.67 5.41
CA ASP A 78 6.13 -11.84 6.33
C ASP A 78 5.05 -11.05 5.58
N TRP A 79 5.39 -10.51 4.41
CA TRP A 79 4.42 -9.83 3.53
C TRP A 79 3.31 -10.79 3.09
N LYS A 80 3.68 -11.99 2.63
CA LYS A 80 2.72 -13.01 2.20
C LYS A 80 1.78 -13.41 3.34
N ALA A 81 2.33 -13.73 4.51
CA ALA A 81 1.54 -14.10 5.68
C ALA A 81 0.54 -12.99 6.07
N THR A 82 0.97 -11.73 5.99
CA THR A 82 0.10 -10.58 6.31
C THR A 82 -1.01 -10.40 5.28
N ILE A 83 -0.69 -10.46 3.98
CA ILE A 83 -1.67 -10.26 2.90
C ILE A 83 -2.65 -11.45 2.84
N ASP A 84 -2.14 -12.68 2.92
CA ASP A 84 -2.97 -13.89 2.84
C ASP A 84 -3.94 -14.00 4.03
N LYS A 85 -3.52 -13.57 5.23
CA LYS A 85 -4.41 -13.49 6.40
C LYS A 85 -5.63 -12.58 6.16
N VAL A 86 -5.46 -11.52 5.37
CA VAL A 86 -6.54 -10.58 5.04
C VAL A 86 -7.40 -11.11 3.89
N LEU A 87 -6.81 -11.79 2.91
CA LEU A 87 -7.55 -12.36 1.76
C LEU A 87 -8.36 -13.62 2.11
N GLY A 88 -7.88 -14.44 3.04
CA GLY A 88 -8.53 -15.68 3.45
C GLY A 88 -9.52 -15.54 4.61
N GLY A 89 -9.72 -14.31 5.10
CA GLY A 89 -10.66 -13.97 6.18
C GLY A 89 -12.01 -13.48 5.71
#